data_AF-A0A963MSX3-F1
#
_entry.id   AF-A0A963MSX3-F1
#
_cell.length_a   1.000
_cell.length_b   1.000
_cell.length_c   1.000
_cell.angle_alpha   90.00
_cell.angle_beta   90.00
_cell.angle_gamma   90.00
#
_symmetry.space_group_name_H-M   'P 1'
#
loop_
_entity.id
_entity.type
_entity.pdbx_description
1 polymer ?
#
loop_
_entity_poly.entity_id
_entity_poly.type
_entity_poly.pdbx_seq_one_letter_code
_entity_poly.pdbx_strand_id
1 'polypeptide(L)'
;MLQRPLFAALFASLMLALLLPAKGAWALPYSVMLESNADRSSNEIYLANYGTYADLLSNTLDASSAYSALNVSSAFSVGGFTMVGTGYSVLLESNDDRLTNEIYIANYASYADLLSNTLAPTSAYSLLNVSSAFSVGGFTFDGTGYSVLLESNADRTTNEIYIAHYASYADLLSNTLDPKSAYSALNVSSDFSVGGISFDGGGYSVLLESNADRVSNEIYLANYASYDDLISSTLAPTSAYSLLNVSSAFSVGGLAIDWQQGSGGGDTIDDDPGEGGRPGGGPGDNGGPGGGPDDRPGDGGGPGGTPVPEPTTLSLLALAVLFLARRARPAR
;
A
#
# COMPACT_ATOMS: atom_id res chain seq x y z
N MET A 1 44.03 -34.22 -38.36
CA MET A 1 44.43 -33.66 -37.05
C MET A 1 43.56 -32.44 -36.77
N LEU A 2 43.02 -32.37 -35.56
CA LEU A 2 42.01 -31.42 -35.06
C LEU A 2 42.37 -29.94 -35.30
N GLN A 3 41.39 -29.12 -35.65
CA GLN A 3 40.88 -28.03 -34.79
C GLN A 3 39.61 -27.37 -35.38
N ARG A 4 38.55 -27.35 -34.58
CA ARG A 4 37.33 -26.52 -34.65
C ARG A 4 37.69 -25.08 -34.19
N PRO A 5 36.92 -23.99 -34.47
CA PRO A 5 35.50 -24.00 -34.15
C PRO A 5 34.52 -23.16 -35.00
N LEU A 6 33.27 -23.64 -34.96
CA LEU A 6 32.06 -22.84 -35.12
C LEU A 6 32.05 -21.70 -34.09
N PHE A 7 32.30 -20.47 -34.53
CA PHE A 7 32.08 -19.24 -33.75
C PHE A 7 31.71 -18.12 -34.73
N ALA A 8 30.50 -18.17 -35.29
CA ALA A 8 30.00 -17.06 -36.13
C ALA A 8 28.46 -16.96 -36.20
N ALA A 9 27.72 -17.57 -35.27
CA ALA A 9 26.26 -17.50 -35.27
C ALA A 9 25.66 -17.53 -33.85
N LEU A 10 26.28 -16.80 -32.91
CA LEU A 10 25.75 -16.63 -31.56
C LEU A 10 25.97 -15.20 -31.06
N PHE A 11 25.70 -14.20 -31.89
CA PHE A 11 25.83 -12.78 -31.51
C PHE A 11 24.70 -11.92 -32.10
N ALA A 12 23.51 -12.49 -32.26
CA ALA A 12 22.32 -11.78 -32.75
C ALA A 12 21.05 -12.00 -31.89
N SER A 13 21.15 -12.65 -30.71
CA SER A 13 20.03 -12.79 -29.76
C SER A 13 20.31 -12.20 -28.38
N LEU A 14 21.35 -11.39 -28.25
CA LEU A 14 21.65 -10.64 -27.02
C LEU A 14 21.74 -9.14 -27.29
N MET A 15 20.88 -8.65 -28.19
CA MET A 15 20.58 -7.23 -28.29
C MET A 15 19.26 -7.00 -27.58
N LEU A 16 19.42 -6.66 -26.30
CA LEU A 16 18.81 -5.45 -25.78
C LEU A 16 17.28 -5.48 -25.82
N ALA A 17 16.70 -6.49 -25.17
CA ALA A 17 15.67 -6.14 -24.20
C ALA A 17 16.35 -5.13 -23.27
N LEU A 18 16.14 -3.84 -23.52
CA LEU A 18 16.17 -2.85 -22.46
C LEU A 18 15.13 -3.36 -21.46
N LEU A 19 15.58 -4.25 -20.57
CA LEU A 19 15.02 -4.36 -19.24
C LEU A 19 15.23 -2.98 -18.65
N LEU A 20 14.24 -2.10 -18.84
CA LEU A 20 13.84 -1.30 -17.71
C LEU A 20 13.69 -2.32 -16.56
N PRO A 21 14.33 -2.11 -15.41
CA PRO A 21 13.96 -2.88 -14.25
C PRO A 21 12.48 -2.55 -14.03
N ALA A 22 11.58 -3.44 -14.45
CA ALA A 22 10.32 -3.58 -13.76
C ALA A 22 10.76 -3.81 -12.32
N LYS A 23 10.70 -2.76 -11.50
CA LYS A 23 10.90 -2.87 -10.06
C LYS A 23 9.93 -3.97 -9.64
N GLY A 24 10.47 -5.15 -9.35
CA GLY A 24 9.65 -6.31 -9.12
C GLY A 24 8.85 -6.05 -7.86
N ALA A 25 7.52 -5.97 -7.98
CA ALA A 25 6.56 -5.88 -6.87
C ALA A 25 6.91 -6.81 -5.68
N TRP A 26 7.60 -7.91 -5.98
CA TRP A 26 8.12 -8.93 -5.10
C TRP A 26 9.09 -8.47 -4.00
N ALA A 27 9.79 -7.35 -4.18
CA ALA A 27 10.77 -6.85 -3.21
C ALA A 27 10.25 -5.70 -2.35
N LEU A 28 8.97 -5.33 -2.52
CA LEU A 28 8.35 -4.25 -1.75
C LEU A 28 7.92 -4.78 -0.37
N PRO A 29 8.00 -3.94 0.67
CA PRO A 29 7.36 -4.23 1.96
C PRO A 29 5.84 -4.32 1.84
N TYR A 30 5.25 -5.25 2.58
CA TYR A 30 3.80 -5.43 2.72
C TYR A 30 3.41 -5.21 4.18
N SER A 31 2.22 -4.67 4.41
CA SER A 31 1.65 -4.57 5.73
C SER A 31 0.17 -4.94 5.69
N VAL A 32 -0.22 -5.90 6.53
CA VAL A 32 -1.61 -6.30 6.73
C VAL A 32 -2.07 -5.71 8.06
N MET A 33 -3.10 -4.88 8.03
CA MET A 33 -3.72 -4.35 9.23
C MET A 33 -4.75 -5.36 9.74
N LEU A 34 -4.59 -5.80 10.99
CA LEU A 34 -5.54 -6.67 11.66
C LEU A 34 -6.29 -5.85 12.71
N GLU A 35 -7.61 -5.94 12.68
CA GLU A 35 -8.50 -5.32 13.65
C GLU A 35 -9.10 -6.39 14.56
N SER A 36 -9.15 -6.11 15.86
CA SER A 36 -9.84 -6.95 16.82
C SER A 36 -11.34 -6.95 16.59
N ASN A 37 -11.96 -8.13 16.54
CA ASN A 37 -13.43 -8.26 16.44
C ASN A 37 -14.16 -7.81 17.72
N ALA A 38 -13.45 -7.69 18.83
CA ALA A 38 -13.97 -7.13 20.06
C ALA A 38 -13.42 -5.72 20.24
N ASP A 39 -14.28 -4.77 20.62
CA ASP A 39 -13.84 -3.45 21.06
C ASP A 39 -12.90 -3.60 22.27
N ARG A 40 -11.68 -3.07 22.13
CA ARG A 40 -10.63 -3.16 23.17
C ARG A 40 -10.07 -1.78 23.45
N SER A 41 -9.88 -1.47 24.74
CA SER A 41 -9.19 -0.24 25.16
C SER A 41 -7.70 -0.16 24.78
N SER A 42 -7.11 -1.25 24.30
CA SER A 42 -5.72 -1.32 23.82
C SER A 42 -5.51 -2.59 22.97
N ASN A 43 -4.46 -2.62 22.14
CA ASN A 43 -4.12 -3.77 21.29
C ASN A 43 -5.27 -4.20 20.36
N GLU A 44 -5.96 -3.21 19.81
CA GLU A 44 -7.07 -3.41 18.88
C GLU A 44 -6.56 -3.57 17.45
N ILE A 45 -5.62 -2.71 17.05
CA ILE A 45 -5.04 -2.69 15.72
C ILE A 45 -3.60 -3.24 15.76
N TYR A 46 -3.36 -4.32 15.02
CA TYR A 46 -2.02 -4.89 14.83
C TYR A 46 -1.56 -4.74 13.38
N LEU A 47 -0.33 -4.28 13.19
CA LEU A 47 0.29 -4.12 11.88
C LEU A 47 1.23 -5.31 11.68
N ALA A 48 0.82 -6.28 10.87
CA ALA A 48 1.65 -7.40 10.48
C ALA A 48 2.47 -6.99 9.25
N ASN A 49 3.75 -6.66 9.47
CA ASN A 49 4.64 -6.19 8.40
C ASN A 49 5.47 -7.35 7.86
N TYR A 50 5.76 -7.30 6.56
CA TYR A 50 6.54 -8.29 5.84
C TYR A 50 7.53 -7.56 4.93
N GLY A 51 8.78 -8.03 4.89
CA GLY A 51 9.81 -7.38 4.08
C GLY A 51 9.59 -7.55 2.57
N THR A 52 8.91 -8.62 2.16
CA THR A 52 8.66 -8.98 0.76
C THR A 52 7.32 -9.69 0.58
N TYR A 53 6.88 -9.84 -0.67
CA TYR A 53 5.72 -10.69 -0.99
C TYR A 53 5.93 -12.15 -0.56
N ALA A 54 7.15 -12.67 -0.70
CA ALA A 54 7.48 -14.04 -0.28
C ALA A 54 7.39 -14.20 1.25
N ASP A 55 7.76 -13.16 1.99
CA ASP A 55 7.61 -13.13 3.45
C ASP A 55 6.14 -13.11 3.85
N LEU A 56 5.29 -12.33 3.16
CA LEU A 56 3.82 -12.39 3.36
C LEU A 56 3.27 -13.79 3.06
N LEU A 57 3.66 -14.42 1.94
CA LEU A 57 3.17 -15.75 1.61
C LEU A 57 3.63 -16.82 2.61
N SER A 58 4.85 -16.70 3.13
CA SER A 58 5.40 -17.64 4.12
C SER A 58 5.05 -17.29 5.56
N ASN A 59 4.37 -16.16 5.78
CA ASN A 59 4.10 -15.57 7.09
C ASN A 59 5.38 -15.35 7.93
N THR A 60 6.42 -14.81 7.29
CA THR A 60 7.67 -14.40 7.95
C THR A 60 7.58 -12.92 8.32
N LEU A 61 7.15 -12.64 9.54
CA LEU A 61 6.99 -11.25 10.02
C LEU A 61 8.31 -10.50 10.07
N ASP A 62 8.27 -9.24 9.65
CA ASP A 62 9.33 -8.27 9.88
C ASP A 62 9.31 -7.78 11.34
N ALA A 63 10.49 -7.39 11.84
CA ALA A 63 10.67 -6.92 13.21
C ALA A 63 9.94 -5.61 13.52
N SER A 64 9.50 -4.87 12.51
CA SER A 64 8.69 -3.66 12.66
C SER A 64 7.22 -3.91 13.00
N SER A 65 6.75 -5.17 12.93
CA SER A 65 5.35 -5.51 13.23
C SER A 65 4.97 -5.14 14.67
N ALA A 66 3.88 -4.42 14.87
CA ALA A 66 3.54 -3.83 16.17
C ALA A 66 2.04 -3.54 16.32
N TYR A 67 1.59 -3.43 17.56
CA TYR A 67 0.28 -2.84 17.86
C TYR A 67 0.35 -1.31 17.73
N SER A 68 -0.68 -0.74 17.13
CA SER A 68 -0.92 0.71 17.14
C SER A 68 -1.70 1.11 18.39
N ALA A 69 -1.52 2.36 18.83
CA ALA A 69 -2.37 3.01 19.81
C ALA A 69 -3.72 3.47 19.21
N LEU A 70 -3.95 3.25 17.92
CA LEU A 70 -5.25 3.43 17.28
C LEU A 70 -6.25 2.51 17.97
N ASN A 71 -7.32 3.13 18.46
CA ASN A 71 -8.46 2.48 19.06
C ASN A 71 -9.68 2.89 18.24
N VAL A 72 -10.32 1.89 17.65
CA VAL A 72 -11.50 2.07 16.80
C VAL A 72 -12.70 1.82 17.69
N SER A 73 -13.47 2.86 17.97
CA SER A 73 -14.67 2.71 18.80
C SER A 73 -15.61 1.68 18.19
N SER A 74 -16.43 1.01 19.01
CA SER A 74 -17.45 0.04 18.55
C SER A 74 -18.43 0.53 17.48
N ALA A 75 -18.48 1.84 17.22
CA ALA A 75 -19.33 2.46 16.20
C ALA A 75 -18.70 2.47 14.79
N PHE A 76 -17.44 2.06 14.66
CA PHE A 76 -16.67 2.02 13.42
C PHE A 76 -15.91 0.68 13.31
N SER A 77 -15.43 0.41 12.10
CA SER A 77 -14.47 -0.64 11.76
C SER A 77 -13.46 -0.08 10.75
N VAL A 78 -12.33 -0.76 10.58
CA VAL A 78 -11.36 -0.39 9.55
C VAL A 78 -11.83 -0.97 8.21
N GLY A 79 -12.20 -0.09 7.27
CA GLY A 79 -12.54 -0.48 5.90
C GLY A 79 -11.35 -0.48 4.95
N GLY A 80 -10.20 0.09 5.34
CA GLY A 80 -9.00 -0.02 4.52
C GLY A 80 -7.78 0.71 5.08
N PHE A 81 -6.62 0.39 4.48
CA PHE A 81 -5.33 0.89 4.90
C PHE A 81 -4.41 0.99 3.69
N THR A 82 -3.80 2.16 3.48
CA THR A 82 -2.87 2.40 2.37
C THR A 82 -1.71 3.28 2.80
N MET A 83 -0.63 3.22 2.03
CA MET A 83 0.42 4.23 2.07
C MET A 83 0.13 5.36 1.10
N VAL A 84 0.49 6.58 1.50
CA VAL A 84 0.44 7.79 0.68
C VAL A 84 1.74 8.55 0.95
N GLY A 85 2.66 8.47 0.00
CA GLY A 85 4.01 8.98 0.17
C GLY A 85 4.80 8.20 1.19
N THR A 86 5.32 8.95 2.18
CA THR A 86 5.93 8.39 3.39
C THR A 86 4.93 8.19 4.53
N GLY A 87 3.67 8.61 4.33
CA GLY A 87 2.60 8.54 5.31
C GLY A 87 1.67 7.35 5.11
N TYR A 88 0.68 7.25 5.99
CA TYR A 88 -0.32 6.20 6.02
C TYR A 88 -1.71 6.80 6.14
N SER A 89 -2.68 6.19 5.47
CA SER A 89 -4.09 6.54 5.59
C SER A 89 -4.88 5.29 5.97
N VAL A 90 -5.73 5.43 6.97
CA VAL A 90 -6.65 4.40 7.45
C VAL A 90 -8.07 4.91 7.19
N LEU A 91 -8.86 4.14 6.46
CA LEU A 91 -10.26 4.41 6.22
C LEU A 91 -11.07 3.70 7.30
N LEU A 92 -11.82 4.46 8.09
CA LEU A 92 -12.76 3.95 9.08
C LEU A 92 -14.18 4.08 8.52
N GLU A 93 -14.90 2.97 8.51
CA GLU A 93 -16.31 2.89 8.11
C GLU A 93 -17.19 2.76 9.34
N SER A 94 -18.30 3.49 9.37
CA SER A 94 -19.32 3.35 10.41
C SER A 94 -19.98 1.97 10.32
N ASN A 95 -20.16 1.30 11.45
CA ASN A 95 -20.89 0.03 11.50
C ASN A 95 -22.40 0.20 11.28
N ASP A 96 -22.91 1.42 11.42
CA ASP A 96 -24.29 1.79 11.08
C ASP A 96 -24.32 2.54 9.75
N ASP A 97 -25.33 2.28 8.92
CA ASP A 97 -25.64 3.08 7.73
C ASP A 97 -25.97 4.53 8.15
N ARG A 98 -25.21 5.51 7.66
CA ARG A 98 -25.34 6.92 8.04
C ARG A 98 -25.47 7.83 6.82
N LEU A 99 -26.34 8.85 6.95
CA LEU A 99 -26.48 9.87 5.90
C LEU A 99 -25.31 10.88 5.86
N THR A 100 -24.47 10.89 6.89
CA THR A 100 -23.28 11.75 7.02
C THR A 100 -22.28 11.11 7.97
N ASN A 101 -21.00 11.42 7.82
CA ASN A 101 -19.92 10.97 8.73
C ASN A 101 -19.84 9.43 8.82
N GLU A 102 -20.08 8.77 7.69
CA GLU A 102 -19.96 7.32 7.57
C GLU A 102 -18.50 6.92 7.38
N ILE A 103 -17.76 7.65 6.55
CA ILE A 103 -16.36 7.38 6.24
C ILE A 103 -15.46 8.46 6.85
N TYR A 104 -14.54 8.07 7.72
CA TYR A 104 -13.47 8.91 8.24
C TYR A 104 -12.12 8.44 7.71
N ILE A 105 -11.33 9.36 7.15
CA ILE A 105 -9.96 9.08 6.74
C ILE A 105 -9.01 9.60 7.82
N ALA A 106 -8.38 8.67 8.54
CA ALA A 106 -7.35 8.95 9.52
C ALA A 106 -5.98 8.91 8.84
N ASN A 107 -5.32 10.07 8.80
CA ASN A 107 -4.03 10.25 8.15
C ASN A 107 -2.91 10.33 9.18
N TYR A 108 -1.77 9.74 8.85
CA TYR A 108 -0.58 9.72 9.68
C TYR A 108 0.63 10.08 8.81
N ALA A 109 1.45 11.03 9.27
CA ALA A 109 2.60 11.50 8.50
C ALA A 109 3.72 10.45 8.41
N SER A 110 3.75 9.48 9.33
CA SER A 110 4.75 8.43 9.40
C SER A 110 4.22 7.16 10.07
N TYR A 111 5.00 6.08 9.97
CA TYR A 111 4.69 4.83 10.67
C TYR A 111 4.71 5.01 12.20
N ALA A 112 5.63 5.84 12.70
CA ALA A 112 5.69 6.16 14.12
C ALA A 112 4.41 6.86 14.59
N ASP A 113 3.89 7.80 13.79
CA ASP A 113 2.63 8.49 14.08
C ASP A 113 1.43 7.55 14.03
N LEU A 114 1.41 6.60 13.10
CA LEU A 114 0.41 5.54 13.08
C LEU A 114 0.48 4.69 14.35
N LEU A 115 1.67 4.31 14.81
CA LEU A 115 1.82 3.52 16.04
C LEU A 115 1.44 4.30 17.31
N SER A 116 1.74 5.61 17.37
CA SER A 116 1.36 6.47 18.50
C SER A 116 -0.04 7.06 18.39
N ASN A 117 -0.77 6.79 17.30
CA ASN A 117 -2.04 7.41 16.96
C ASN A 117 -1.99 8.95 16.98
N THR A 118 -0.97 9.51 16.34
CA THR A 118 -0.79 10.96 16.16
C THR A 118 -1.34 11.37 14.80
N LEU A 119 -2.60 11.80 14.78
CA LEU A 119 -3.28 12.17 13.54
C LEU A 119 -2.66 13.40 12.86
N ALA A 120 -2.52 13.32 11.55
CA ALA A 120 -2.19 14.45 10.70
C ALA A 120 -3.42 15.39 10.56
N PRO A 121 -3.21 16.71 10.37
CA PRO A 121 -4.30 17.69 10.22
C PRO A 121 -5.22 17.44 9.01
N THR A 122 -4.77 16.66 8.02
CA THR A 122 -5.54 16.30 6.83
C THR A 122 -6.59 15.22 7.09
N SER A 123 -6.64 14.63 8.29
CA SER A 123 -7.64 13.63 8.66
C SER A 123 -9.03 14.24 8.67
N ALA A 124 -9.98 13.65 7.95
CA ALA A 124 -11.30 14.25 7.73
C ALA A 124 -12.38 13.21 7.41
N TYR A 125 -13.64 13.61 7.61
CA TYR A 125 -14.77 12.85 7.07
C TYR A 125 -14.92 13.10 5.57
N SER A 126 -15.17 12.03 4.84
CA SER A 126 -15.62 12.10 3.45
C SER A 126 -17.14 12.26 3.38
N LEU A 127 -17.63 12.85 2.29
CA LEU A 127 -19.05 12.85 1.90
C LEU A 127 -19.49 11.53 1.24
N LEU A 128 -18.59 10.55 1.11
CA LEU A 128 -18.93 9.20 0.73
C LEU A 128 -19.80 8.59 1.83
N ASN A 129 -21.02 8.21 1.45
CA ASN A 129 -21.90 7.37 2.24
C ASN A 129 -22.08 6.05 1.48
N VAL A 130 -21.85 4.95 2.18
CA VAL A 130 -21.95 3.58 1.68
C VAL A 130 -23.34 3.08 2.04
N SER A 131 -24.13 2.70 1.02
CA SER A 131 -25.46 2.15 1.29
C SER A 131 -25.34 0.86 2.09
N SER A 132 -26.31 0.55 2.95
CA SER A 132 -26.43 -0.74 3.66
C SER A 132 -26.37 -2.02 2.82
N ALA A 133 -26.41 -1.93 1.49
CA ALA A 133 -26.20 -3.06 0.58
C ALA A 133 -24.73 -3.38 0.29
N PHE A 134 -23.80 -2.54 0.75
CA PHE A 134 -22.36 -2.64 0.55
C PHE A 134 -21.62 -2.36 1.86
N SER A 135 -20.35 -2.76 1.90
CA SER A 135 -19.36 -2.39 2.91
C SER A 135 -18.03 -2.08 2.20
N VAL A 136 -17.14 -1.37 2.87
CA VAL A 136 -15.80 -1.09 2.34
C VAL A 136 -14.93 -2.34 2.52
N GLY A 137 -14.50 -2.93 1.41
CA GLY A 137 -13.55 -4.04 1.40
C GLY A 137 -12.09 -3.60 1.23
N GLY A 138 -11.84 -2.32 0.94
CA GLY A 138 -10.47 -1.82 0.91
C GLY A 138 -10.31 -0.38 0.44
N PHE A 139 -9.11 0.16 0.65
CA PHE A 139 -8.73 1.52 0.30
C PHE A 139 -7.29 1.55 -0.20
N THR A 140 -7.03 2.20 -1.33
CA THR A 140 -5.67 2.30 -1.90
C THR A 140 -5.40 3.64 -2.58
N PHE A 141 -4.12 4.03 -2.62
CA PHE A 141 -3.59 5.10 -3.45
C PHE A 141 -2.66 4.51 -4.51
N ASP A 142 -2.91 4.81 -5.77
CA ASP A 142 -2.17 4.23 -6.90
C ASP A 142 -1.19 5.21 -7.58
N GLY A 143 -0.92 6.35 -6.94
CA GLY A 143 -0.08 7.40 -7.50
C GLY A 143 -0.82 8.37 -8.42
N THR A 144 -2.01 8.00 -8.90
CA THR A 144 -2.86 8.85 -9.75
C THR A 144 -4.14 9.29 -9.06
N GLY A 145 -4.55 8.57 -8.02
CA GLY A 145 -5.73 8.89 -7.24
C GLY A 145 -5.98 7.86 -6.15
N TYR A 146 -7.13 8.00 -5.50
CA TYR A 146 -7.60 7.14 -4.42
C TYR A 146 -8.69 6.21 -4.92
N SER A 147 -8.66 4.97 -4.48
CA SER A 147 -9.72 3.99 -4.76
C SER A 147 -10.26 3.39 -3.47
N VAL A 148 -11.58 3.38 -3.36
CA VAL A 148 -12.32 2.65 -2.34
C VAL A 148 -13.01 1.47 -3.01
N LEU A 149 -12.73 0.26 -2.54
CA LEU A 149 -13.38 -0.96 -3.00
C LEU A 149 -14.61 -1.21 -2.13
N LEU A 150 -15.78 -1.21 -2.75
CA LEU A 150 -17.06 -1.51 -2.11
C LEU A 150 -17.47 -2.92 -2.49
N GLU A 151 -17.65 -3.76 -1.49
CA GLU A 151 -18.14 -5.13 -1.62
C GLU A 151 -19.61 -5.20 -1.24
N SER A 152 -20.38 -5.93 -2.02
CA SER A 152 -21.78 -6.21 -1.73
C SER A 152 -21.92 -7.10 -0.49
N ASN A 153 -22.80 -6.72 0.43
CA ASN A 153 -23.13 -7.55 1.60
C ASN A 153 -23.89 -8.83 1.26
N ALA A 154 -24.39 -8.93 0.03
CA ALA A 154 -24.99 -10.14 -0.51
C ALA A 154 -24.06 -10.76 -1.56
N ASP A 155 -23.90 -12.08 -1.53
CA ASP A 155 -23.22 -12.82 -2.59
C ASP A 155 -23.94 -12.60 -3.93
N ARG A 156 -23.21 -12.14 -4.95
CA ARG A 156 -23.76 -11.80 -6.27
C ARG A 156 -22.94 -12.44 -7.38
N THR A 157 -23.63 -12.84 -8.44
CA THR A 157 -22.98 -13.38 -9.65
C THR A 157 -22.47 -12.30 -10.61
N THR A 158 -22.80 -11.03 -10.34
CA THR A 158 -22.39 -9.83 -11.09
C THR A 158 -22.51 -8.61 -10.19
N ASN A 159 -21.70 -7.58 -10.43
CA ASN A 159 -21.78 -6.30 -9.71
C ASN A 159 -21.63 -6.45 -8.20
N GLU A 160 -20.79 -7.39 -7.78
CA GLU A 160 -20.46 -7.61 -6.37
C GLU A 160 -19.47 -6.57 -5.87
N ILE A 161 -18.45 -6.28 -6.68
CA ILE A 161 -17.40 -5.32 -6.36
C ILE A 161 -17.53 -4.07 -7.21
N TYR A 162 -17.65 -2.91 -6.55
CA TYR A 162 -17.54 -1.59 -7.18
C TYR A 162 -16.26 -0.90 -6.71
N ILE A 163 -15.48 -0.35 -7.64
CA ILE A 163 -14.31 0.45 -7.32
C ILE A 163 -14.67 1.91 -7.56
N ALA A 164 -14.88 2.65 -6.48
CA ALA A 164 -15.01 4.10 -6.50
C ALA A 164 -13.60 4.69 -6.61
N HIS A 165 -13.30 5.39 -7.70
CA HIS A 165 -12.03 6.08 -7.91
C HIS A 165 -12.21 7.59 -7.80
N TYR A 166 -11.22 8.26 -7.22
CA TYR A 166 -11.18 9.70 -6.99
C TYR A 166 -9.82 10.20 -7.47
N ALA A 167 -9.81 11.20 -8.34
CA ALA A 167 -8.57 11.72 -8.92
C ALA A 167 -7.67 12.44 -7.89
N SER A 168 -8.26 12.89 -6.77
CA SER A 168 -7.55 13.60 -5.71
C SER A 168 -8.11 13.28 -4.33
N TYR A 169 -7.40 13.68 -3.28
CA TYR A 169 -7.90 13.58 -1.91
C TYR A 169 -9.11 14.50 -1.70
N ALA A 170 -9.11 15.68 -2.31
CA ALA A 170 -10.25 16.60 -2.27
C ALA A 170 -11.50 16.00 -2.94
N ASP A 171 -11.32 15.24 -4.02
CA ASP A 171 -12.40 14.51 -4.68
C ASP A 171 -12.92 13.37 -3.80
N LEU A 172 -12.04 12.64 -3.11
CA LEU A 172 -12.44 11.64 -2.10
C LEU A 172 -13.27 12.28 -0.99
N LEU A 173 -12.84 13.43 -0.45
CA LEU A 173 -13.57 14.11 0.62
C LEU A 173 -14.91 14.68 0.15
N SER A 174 -14.98 15.22 -1.06
CA SER A 174 -16.21 15.77 -1.64
C SER A 174 -17.12 14.73 -2.28
N ASN A 175 -16.65 13.47 -2.36
CA ASN A 175 -17.29 12.37 -3.09
C ASN A 175 -17.52 12.68 -4.59
N THR A 176 -16.52 13.28 -5.24
CA THR A 176 -16.53 13.55 -6.68
C THR A 176 -15.86 12.39 -7.42
N LEU A 177 -16.66 11.47 -7.96
CA LEU A 177 -16.12 10.28 -8.63
C LEU A 177 -15.39 10.61 -9.94
N ASP A 178 -14.24 9.98 -10.12
CA ASP A 178 -13.51 9.94 -11.39
C ASP A 178 -14.17 8.96 -12.37
N PRO A 179 -14.16 9.23 -13.70
CA PRO A 179 -14.70 8.33 -14.72
C PRO A 179 -14.11 6.91 -14.75
N LYS A 180 -12.94 6.69 -14.13
CA LYS A 180 -12.33 5.36 -13.95
C LYS A 180 -13.17 4.45 -13.03
N SER A 181 -14.06 5.01 -12.20
CA SER A 181 -14.90 4.24 -11.29
C SER A 181 -15.79 3.23 -12.02
N ALA A 182 -15.75 1.97 -11.62
CA ALA A 182 -16.42 0.89 -12.34
C ALA A 182 -16.75 -0.31 -11.45
N TYR A 183 -17.75 -1.09 -11.88
CA TYR A 183 -17.91 -2.45 -11.36
C TYR A 183 -16.82 -3.35 -11.94
N SER A 184 -16.20 -4.14 -11.08
CA SER A 184 -15.32 -5.23 -11.49
C SER A 184 -16.14 -6.48 -11.83
N ALA A 185 -15.61 -7.30 -12.73
CA ALA A 185 -16.07 -8.67 -12.97
C ALA A 185 -15.64 -9.64 -11.85
N LEU A 186 -14.87 -9.17 -10.86
CA LEU A 186 -14.52 -9.93 -9.67
C LEU A 186 -15.79 -10.23 -8.90
N ASN A 187 -16.08 -11.52 -8.75
CA ASN A 187 -17.05 -12.03 -7.79
C ASN A 187 -16.29 -12.82 -6.73
N VAL A 188 -16.57 -12.52 -5.47
CA VAL A 188 -16.01 -13.16 -4.30
C VAL A 188 -16.96 -14.27 -3.89
N SER A 189 -16.44 -15.47 -3.69
CA SER A 189 -17.27 -16.57 -3.19
C SER A 189 -17.82 -16.23 -1.81
N SER A 190 -19.04 -16.67 -1.49
CA SER A 190 -19.63 -16.59 -0.15
C SER A 190 -18.75 -17.08 1.02
N ASP A 191 -17.70 -17.85 0.72
CA ASP A 191 -16.73 -18.36 1.67
C ASP A 191 -15.62 -17.36 2.03
N PHE A 192 -15.57 -16.21 1.37
CA PHE A 192 -14.58 -15.15 1.53
C PHE A 192 -15.25 -13.77 1.55
N SER A 193 -14.52 -12.77 2.05
CA SER A 193 -14.79 -11.34 1.91
C SER A 193 -13.50 -10.62 1.51
N VAL A 194 -13.60 -9.41 0.98
CA VAL A 194 -12.43 -8.57 0.70
C VAL A 194 -11.94 -7.91 1.98
N GLY A 195 -10.69 -8.18 2.34
CA GLY A 195 -10.02 -7.56 3.49
C GLY A 195 -9.02 -6.46 3.10
N GLY A 196 -8.83 -6.19 1.80
CA GLY A 196 -8.03 -5.05 1.36
C GLY A 196 -7.75 -5.02 -0.14
N ILE A 197 -7.35 -3.85 -0.62
CA ILE A 197 -6.77 -3.65 -1.96
C ILE A 197 -5.52 -2.78 -1.82
N SER A 198 -4.49 -3.07 -2.62
CA SER A 198 -3.27 -2.28 -2.65
C SER A 198 -2.64 -2.22 -4.03
N PHE A 199 -1.99 -1.10 -4.34
CA PHE A 199 -1.19 -0.93 -5.55
C PHE A 199 0.29 -1.16 -5.25
N ASP A 200 0.98 -1.91 -6.12
CA ASP A 200 2.40 -2.25 -5.94
C ASP A 200 3.36 -1.43 -6.82
N GLY A 201 2.87 -0.34 -7.42
CA GLY A 201 3.62 0.45 -8.39
C GLY A 201 3.47 -0.01 -9.85
N GLY A 202 2.92 -1.20 -10.10
CA GLY A 202 2.66 -1.73 -11.43
C GLY A 202 1.27 -2.37 -11.62
N GLY A 203 0.72 -2.97 -10.58
CA GLY A 203 -0.58 -3.66 -10.57
C GLY A 203 -1.25 -3.62 -9.19
N TYR A 204 -2.35 -4.35 -9.06
CA TYR A 204 -3.17 -4.36 -7.84
C TYR A 204 -3.17 -5.73 -7.19
N SER A 205 -3.16 -5.75 -5.86
CA SER A 205 -3.40 -6.95 -5.05
C SER A 205 -4.69 -6.75 -4.27
N VAL A 206 -5.62 -7.69 -4.36
CA VAL A 206 -6.82 -7.77 -3.53
C VAL A 206 -6.64 -8.91 -2.54
N LEU A 207 -6.73 -8.59 -1.25
CA LEU A 207 -6.67 -9.57 -0.17
C LEU A 207 -8.08 -10.09 0.09
N LEU A 208 -8.25 -11.40 -0.05
CA LEU A 208 -9.49 -12.10 0.30
C LEU A 208 -9.26 -12.86 1.61
N GLU A 209 -10.11 -12.61 2.59
CA GLU A 209 -10.14 -13.29 3.88
C GLU A 209 -11.29 -14.28 3.92
N SER A 210 -11.02 -15.48 4.44
CA SER A 210 -12.04 -16.49 4.66
C SER A 210 -13.05 -16.04 5.72
N ASN A 211 -14.34 -16.21 5.44
CA ASN A 211 -15.41 -15.93 6.41
C ASN A 211 -15.45 -16.94 7.56
N ALA A 212 -14.78 -18.09 7.39
CA ALA A 212 -14.60 -19.09 8.43
C ALA A 212 -13.16 -19.05 8.96
N ASP A 213 -12.98 -19.21 10.27
CA ASP A 213 -11.67 -19.44 10.87
C ASP A 213 -11.07 -20.75 10.31
N ARG A 214 -9.94 -20.64 9.61
CA ARG A 214 -9.29 -21.78 8.94
C ARG A 214 -7.86 -21.95 9.42
N VAL A 215 -7.45 -23.22 9.60
CA VAL A 215 -6.05 -23.57 9.91
C VAL A 215 -5.09 -23.43 8.71
N SER A 216 -5.63 -23.17 7.51
CA SER A 216 -4.90 -22.97 6.26
C SER A 216 -5.81 -22.36 5.19
N ASN A 217 -5.24 -21.67 4.21
CA ASN A 217 -5.98 -21.06 3.09
C ASN A 217 -7.02 -20.04 3.57
N GLU A 218 -6.68 -19.30 4.62
CA GLU A 218 -7.50 -18.24 5.17
C GLU A 218 -7.36 -16.96 4.35
N ILE A 219 -6.12 -16.63 3.96
CA ILE A 219 -5.80 -15.41 3.23
C ILE A 219 -5.34 -15.74 1.81
N TYR A 220 -6.04 -15.21 0.81
CA TYR A 220 -5.67 -15.30 -0.60
C TYR A 220 -5.35 -13.92 -1.17
N LEU A 221 -4.24 -13.81 -1.89
CA LEU A 221 -3.85 -12.58 -2.57
C LEU A 221 -4.18 -12.76 -4.06
N ALA A 222 -5.24 -12.11 -4.50
CA ALA A 222 -5.64 -12.02 -5.91
C ALA A 222 -4.89 -10.85 -6.56
N ASN A 223 -3.90 -11.16 -7.39
CA ASN A 223 -3.05 -10.16 -8.02
C ASN A 223 -3.52 -9.88 -9.46
N TYR A 224 -3.42 -8.63 -9.89
CA TYR A 224 -3.81 -8.14 -11.20
C TYR A 224 -2.68 -7.29 -11.77
N ALA A 225 -2.27 -7.54 -13.01
CA ALA A 225 -1.14 -6.85 -13.61
C ALA A 225 -1.44 -5.39 -14.00
N SER A 226 -2.70 -4.99 -13.97
CA SER A 226 -3.17 -3.64 -14.29
C SER A 226 -4.56 -3.37 -13.70
N TYR A 227 -5.03 -2.12 -13.79
CA TYR A 227 -6.40 -1.77 -13.44
C TYR A 227 -7.42 -2.46 -14.35
N ASP A 228 -7.14 -2.57 -15.65
CA ASP A 228 -8.02 -3.26 -16.60
C ASP A 228 -8.13 -4.75 -16.28
N ASP A 229 -7.04 -5.37 -15.81
CA ASP A 229 -7.07 -6.75 -15.32
C ASP A 229 -7.92 -6.87 -14.04
N LEU A 230 -7.84 -5.91 -13.12
CA LEU A 230 -8.69 -5.85 -11.94
C LEU A 230 -10.17 -5.70 -12.31
N ILE A 231 -10.52 -4.83 -13.27
CA ILE A 231 -11.90 -4.64 -13.73
C ILE A 231 -12.41 -5.87 -14.49
N SER A 232 -11.57 -6.50 -15.31
CA SER A 232 -11.96 -7.71 -16.06
C SER A 232 -11.83 -9.00 -15.25
N SER A 233 -11.33 -8.94 -14.01
CA SER A 233 -11.02 -10.09 -13.15
C SER A 233 -10.01 -11.07 -13.78
N THR A 234 -9.02 -10.55 -14.51
CA THR A 234 -7.94 -11.34 -15.11
C THR A 234 -6.79 -11.52 -14.12
N LEU A 235 -6.76 -12.65 -13.42
CA LEU A 235 -5.73 -12.93 -12.41
C LEU A 235 -4.33 -13.06 -13.01
N ALA A 236 -3.37 -12.42 -12.36
CA ALA A 236 -1.96 -12.64 -12.58
C ALA A 236 -1.54 -14.02 -12.00
N PRO A 237 -0.54 -14.69 -12.61
CA PRO A 237 -0.04 -15.99 -12.15
C PRO A 237 0.64 -15.95 -10.78
N THR A 238 0.85 -14.75 -10.23
CA THR A 238 1.45 -14.53 -8.92
C THR A 238 0.45 -14.67 -7.78
N SER A 239 -0.85 -14.78 -8.08
CA SER A 239 -1.88 -14.93 -7.06
C SER A 239 -1.70 -16.22 -6.26
N ALA A 240 -1.81 -16.13 -4.93
CA ALA A 240 -1.48 -17.24 -4.04
C ALA A 240 -2.13 -17.11 -2.67
N TYR A 241 -2.27 -18.25 -1.98
CA TYR A 241 -2.58 -18.29 -0.56
C TYR A 241 -1.34 -17.93 0.26
N SER A 242 -1.55 -17.12 1.30
CA SER A 242 -0.58 -16.90 2.35
C SER A 242 -0.73 -17.96 3.46
N LEU A 243 0.36 -18.22 4.18
CA LEU A 243 0.36 -18.97 5.45
C LEU A 243 -0.08 -18.11 6.65
N LEU A 244 -0.43 -16.84 6.43
CA LEU A 244 -1.11 -16.02 7.42
C LEU A 244 -2.48 -16.63 7.69
N ASN A 245 -2.69 -17.02 8.94
CA ASN A 245 -3.98 -17.38 9.48
C ASN A 245 -4.36 -16.32 10.52
N VAL A 246 -5.54 -15.76 10.39
CA VAL A 246 -6.12 -14.74 11.27
C VAL A 246 -7.04 -15.47 12.24
N SER A 247 -6.69 -15.47 13.52
CA SER A 247 -7.55 -16.09 14.53
C SER A 247 -8.94 -15.46 14.53
N SER A 248 -9.98 -16.19 14.93
CA SER A 248 -11.35 -15.68 15.08
C SER A 248 -11.53 -14.42 15.96
N ALA A 249 -10.49 -14.00 16.70
CA ALA A 249 -10.48 -12.79 17.51
C ALA A 249 -10.14 -11.52 16.73
N PHE A 250 -9.73 -11.65 15.47
CA PHE A 250 -9.35 -10.56 14.56
C PHE A 250 -10.00 -10.75 13.18
N SER A 251 -10.03 -9.68 12.41
CA SER A 251 -10.32 -9.65 10.97
C SER A 251 -9.29 -8.76 10.27
N VAL A 252 -9.18 -8.85 8.95
CA VAL A 252 -8.30 -7.98 8.18
C VAL A 252 -8.98 -6.63 7.92
N GLY A 253 -8.36 -5.55 8.38
CA GLY A 253 -8.79 -4.17 8.13
C GLY A 253 -8.08 -3.50 6.93
N GLY A 254 -7.10 -4.14 6.31
CA GLY A 254 -6.50 -3.61 5.08
C GLY A 254 -5.15 -4.19 4.67
N LEU A 255 -4.71 -3.80 3.47
CA LEU A 255 -3.44 -4.19 2.86
C LEU A 255 -2.73 -2.95 2.30
N ALA A 256 -1.52 -2.67 2.79
CA ALA A 256 -0.63 -1.65 2.24
C ALA A 256 0.64 -2.27 1.64
N ILE A 257 1.06 -1.76 0.48
CA ILE A 257 2.32 -2.10 -0.17
C ILE A 257 3.15 -0.83 -0.30
N ASP A 258 4.39 -0.87 0.17
CA ASP A 258 5.29 0.28 0.10
C ASP A 258 5.99 0.35 -1.26
N TRP A 259 5.28 0.87 -2.26
CA TRP A 259 5.80 1.04 -3.62
C TRP A 259 6.53 2.38 -3.82
N GLN A 260 6.39 3.32 -2.89
CA GLN A 260 6.90 4.70 -3.01
C GLN A 260 8.27 4.91 -2.39
N GLN A 261 8.76 4.03 -1.49
CA GLN A 261 10.13 4.13 -0.94
C GLN A 261 11.27 4.14 -1.99
N GLY A 262 10.98 3.82 -3.26
CA GLY A 262 11.96 3.87 -4.35
C GLY A 262 11.81 5.03 -5.34
N SER A 263 10.84 5.94 -5.22
CA SER A 263 10.54 6.95 -6.26
C SER A 263 11.34 8.26 -6.14
N GLY A 264 12.02 8.51 -5.01
CA GLY A 264 12.90 9.68 -4.85
C GLY A 264 12.20 11.04 -4.92
N GLY A 265 10.87 11.10 -4.77
CA GLY A 265 10.12 12.35 -4.79
C GLY A 265 8.78 12.20 -4.07
N GLY A 266 8.69 12.78 -2.88
CA GLY A 266 8.04 14.09 -2.72
C GLY A 266 6.52 14.19 -2.71
N ASP A 267 5.76 13.11 -2.88
CA ASP A 267 4.33 13.21 -2.57
C ASP A 267 4.16 12.88 -1.10
N THR A 268 4.08 13.88 -0.22
CA THR A 268 3.58 13.67 1.14
C THR A 268 2.06 13.67 1.12
N ILE A 269 1.43 13.27 2.23
CA ILE A 269 -0.02 13.39 2.39
C ILE A 269 -0.55 14.84 2.26
N ASP A 270 0.36 15.82 2.30
CA ASP A 270 0.09 17.24 2.13
C ASP A 270 0.31 17.72 0.68
N ASP A 271 0.98 16.91 -0.17
CA ASP A 271 1.25 17.22 -1.57
C ASP A 271 0.12 16.63 -2.43
N ASP A 272 -0.92 17.43 -2.63
CA ASP A 272 -2.04 17.11 -3.53
C ASP A 272 -1.52 16.96 -4.98
N PRO A 273 -1.67 15.79 -5.64
CA PRO A 273 -1.31 15.65 -7.05
C PRO A 273 -2.17 16.51 -7.99
N GLY A 274 -3.26 17.13 -7.49
CA GLY A 274 -4.19 17.99 -8.24
C GLY A 274 -3.67 19.38 -8.63
N GLU A 275 -2.56 19.87 -8.07
CA GLU A 275 -2.01 21.20 -8.43
C GLU A 275 -1.15 21.18 -9.72
N GLY A 276 -0.78 19.99 -10.22
CA GLY A 276 0.09 19.80 -11.38
C GLY A 276 -0.59 19.97 -12.74
N GLY A 277 -1.28 21.08 -13.01
CA GLY A 277 -2.02 21.19 -14.27
C GLY A 277 -2.71 22.51 -14.62
N ARG A 278 -2.17 23.67 -14.28
CA ARG A 278 -2.63 24.94 -14.87
C ARG A 278 -1.58 25.55 -15.80
N PRO A 279 -1.82 25.62 -17.13
CA PRO A 279 -0.92 26.31 -18.04
C PRO A 279 -0.85 27.79 -17.65
N GLY A 280 0.38 28.29 -17.45
CA GLY A 280 0.65 29.70 -17.21
C GLY A 280 0.01 30.59 -18.27
N GLY A 281 -0.85 31.49 -17.81
CA GLY A 281 -1.52 32.47 -18.65
C GLY A 281 -1.84 33.71 -17.82
N GLY A 282 -0.80 34.50 -17.50
CA GLY A 282 -1.00 35.87 -17.07
C GLY A 282 -1.56 36.71 -18.23
N PRO A 283 -2.37 37.72 -17.92
CA PRO A 283 -2.05 39.06 -18.36
C PRO A 283 -1.84 39.95 -17.13
N GLY A 284 -0.68 40.59 -17.10
CA GLY A 284 -0.37 41.60 -16.11
C GLY A 284 -0.99 42.94 -16.48
N ASP A 285 -1.61 43.57 -15.51
CA ASP A 285 -1.76 45.02 -15.39
C ASP A 285 -2.46 45.34 -14.06
N ASN A 286 -1.72 45.96 -13.14
CA ASN A 286 -2.06 47.26 -12.58
C ASN A 286 -1.10 47.59 -11.43
N GLY A 287 -0.14 48.46 -11.74
CA GLY A 287 0.69 49.12 -10.75
C GLY A 287 -0.11 50.10 -9.91
N GLY A 288 0.30 50.24 -8.65
CA GLY A 288 -0.13 51.28 -7.74
C GLY A 288 0.92 51.45 -6.64
N PRO A 289 1.53 52.63 -6.46
CA PRO A 289 2.72 52.79 -5.61
C PRO A 289 2.36 53.29 -4.20
N GLY A 290 3.05 52.75 -3.20
CA GLY A 290 3.17 53.31 -1.85
C GLY A 290 4.16 52.42 -1.08
N GLY A 291 5.26 52.88 -0.50
CA GLY A 291 5.62 54.22 -0.05
C GLY A 291 5.87 54.16 1.46
N GLY A 292 7.14 53.98 1.88
CA GLY A 292 7.59 54.29 3.24
C GLY A 292 8.32 53.15 3.99
N PRO A 293 9.25 53.47 4.90
CA PRO A 293 10.58 52.84 4.92
C PRO A 293 10.93 52.09 6.23
N ASP A 294 12.07 51.38 6.15
CA ASP A 294 13.07 51.07 7.18
C ASP A 294 12.63 50.57 8.58
N ASP A 295 13.06 49.35 8.93
CA ASP A 295 14.07 49.16 9.99
C ASP A 295 14.44 47.67 10.16
N ARG A 296 15.71 47.35 9.83
CA ARG A 296 16.45 46.19 10.38
C ARG A 296 17.35 46.71 11.50
N PRO A 297 17.55 45.92 12.58
CA PRO A 297 18.72 45.02 12.66
C PRO A 297 18.31 43.65 13.25
N GLY A 298 18.93 42.50 12.95
CA GLY A 298 20.36 42.20 12.90
C GLY A 298 20.75 41.43 14.17
N ASP A 299 21.38 40.25 13.99
CA ASP A 299 21.97 39.31 14.98
C ASP A 299 21.02 38.27 15.62
N GLY A 300 21.35 36.99 15.74
CA GLY A 300 22.53 36.20 15.36
C GLY A 300 22.18 34.71 15.55
N GLY A 301 22.71 33.81 14.72
CA GLY A 301 23.79 32.93 15.18
C GLY A 301 23.35 31.47 15.26
N GLY A 302 23.44 30.75 14.13
CA GLY A 302 23.34 29.29 14.10
C GLY A 302 24.72 28.64 14.11
N PRO A 303 24.98 27.60 14.93
CA PRO A 303 25.99 26.60 14.65
C PRO A 303 25.29 25.45 13.92
N GLY A 304 25.74 25.02 12.74
CA GLY A 304 27.01 24.33 12.58
C GLY A 304 26.69 22.85 12.33
N GLY A 305 26.41 22.52 11.05
CA GLY A 305 26.22 21.15 10.62
C GLY A 305 27.47 20.32 10.91
N THR A 306 27.27 19.18 11.58
CA THR A 306 28.29 18.15 11.69
C THR A 306 28.04 17.11 10.59
N PRO A 307 29.06 16.67 9.84
CA PRO A 307 28.92 15.57 8.90
C PRO A 307 28.71 14.27 9.69
N VAL A 308 27.67 13.52 9.34
CA VAL A 308 27.48 12.15 9.83
C VAL A 308 28.61 11.29 9.26
N PRO A 309 29.36 10.55 10.10
CA PRO A 309 30.38 9.62 9.61
C PRO A 309 29.71 8.40 8.98
N GLU A 310 30.11 8.06 7.75
CA GLU A 310 29.78 6.78 7.11
C GLU A 310 30.29 5.61 7.98
N PRO A 311 29.46 4.60 8.29
CA PRO A 311 29.97 3.32 8.76
C PRO A 311 30.55 2.55 7.58
N THR A 312 31.88 2.57 7.55
CA THR A 312 32.82 1.65 6.91
C THR A 312 32.26 0.28 6.51
N THR A 313 32.52 -0.06 5.25
CA THR A 313 32.52 -1.42 4.69
C THR A 313 33.30 -2.41 5.55
N LEU A 314 32.62 -3.42 6.08
CA LEU A 314 33.22 -4.66 6.58
C LEU A 314 32.57 -5.86 5.86
N SER A 315 33.17 -6.23 4.73
CA SER A 315 33.08 -7.59 4.20
C SER A 315 34.17 -8.43 4.85
N LEU A 316 33.82 -9.52 5.54
CA LEU A 316 34.32 -10.88 5.27
C LEU A 316 33.90 -11.88 6.37
N LEU A 317 33.26 -12.97 5.93
CA LEU A 317 33.67 -14.35 6.23
C LEU A 317 33.51 -14.90 7.66
N ALA A 318 32.29 -15.36 8.00
CA ALA A 318 32.03 -16.56 8.81
C ALA A 318 30.51 -16.81 8.68
N LEU A 319 30.02 -17.85 8.00
CA LEU A 319 29.93 -19.19 8.55
C LEU A 319 29.37 -20.11 7.44
N ALA A 320 30.25 -20.77 6.67
CA ALA A 320 29.82 -21.77 5.70
C ALA A 320 30.90 -22.87 5.55
N VAL A 321 31.11 -23.63 6.62
CA VAL A 321 31.80 -24.93 6.55
C VAL A 321 31.13 -25.90 7.50
N LEU A 322 30.05 -26.54 7.06
CA LEU A 322 29.75 -27.90 7.49
C LEU A 322 28.77 -28.56 6.53
N PHE A 323 29.25 -29.05 5.37
CA PHE A 323 28.69 -30.21 4.65
C PHE A 323 29.48 -30.40 3.35
N LEU A 324 30.62 -31.09 3.40
CA LEU A 324 31.08 -32.07 2.40
C LEU A 324 32.50 -32.55 2.77
N ALA A 325 32.58 -33.59 3.58
CA ALA A 325 33.82 -34.36 3.72
C ALA A 325 33.48 -35.84 3.86
N ARG A 326 32.94 -36.46 2.80
CA ARG A 326 33.07 -37.90 2.59
C ARG A 326 33.22 -38.23 1.11
N ARG A 327 34.30 -38.97 0.84
CA ARG A 327 34.77 -39.60 -0.41
C ARG A 327 35.68 -38.70 -1.23
N ALA A 328 36.90 -39.09 -1.58
CA ALA A 328 37.44 -40.43 -1.79
C ALA A 328 38.97 -40.40 -1.64
N ARG A 329 39.61 -41.59 -1.56
CA ARG A 329 40.59 -42.05 -2.57
C ARG A 329 41.17 -43.46 -2.24
N PRO A 330 41.83 -44.12 -3.21
CA PRO A 330 41.47 -45.48 -3.64
C PRO A 330 42.52 -46.55 -3.28
N ALA A 331 42.24 -47.76 -3.77
CA ALA A 331 43.05 -48.97 -3.72
C ALA A 331 44.50 -48.83 -4.21
N ARG A 332 45.36 -49.63 -3.58
CA ARG A 332 46.39 -50.45 -4.24
C ARG A 332 46.08 -51.91 -3.94
#